data_AF-A0A8H6MIF1-F1
#
_entry.id   AF-A0A8H6MIF1-F1
#
_cell.length_a   1.000
_cell.length_b   1.000
_cell.length_c   1.000
_cell.angle_alpha   90.00
_cell.angle_beta   90.00
_cell.angle_gamma   90.00
#
_symmetry.space_group_name_H-M   'P 1'
#
loop_
_entity.id
_entity.type
_entity.pdbx_description
1 polymer ?
#
loop_
_entity_poly.entity_id
_entity_poly.type
_entity_poly.pdbx_seq_one_letter_code
_entity_poly.pdbx_strand_id
1 'polypeptide(L)'
;MAAYDQRFLEEEAQTLETRYKPKPPIEVKTEENSTVSPKTRPDAITERLLELDGLDEDSAAFQEEQERELSPEIEQEREIQRPRPAEPAEHILHPEIRRFVTQGILPEDPKVCIAAFKALSDTTAARHFEVGKLPGGLLVTSDFVRTINPFGRDHVSDLFQRSIQWILTPASRTANFETAMVISPYEAQKLLPDIKTSDFVSLHLYSPRPNMGFRPLDALDLYTIPHRRVSPTPALPLATQLNLFSGQLYLKSLEEYCSTRQFLRLSSGVDGDESSDQGVSDASDVGNDALVQFMKVLMTKIRRNCESIDKTHIGRILDHRALRHLDFQ
;
A
#
# COMPACT_ATOMS: atom_id res chain seq x y z
N MET A 1 39.92 -21.04 10.84
CA MET A 1 38.58 -21.09 10.21
C MET A 1 38.46 -20.17 8.99
N ALA A 2 39.27 -19.11 8.84
CA ALA A 2 39.20 -18.20 7.69
C ALA A 2 39.91 -18.69 6.39
N ALA A 3 40.72 -19.75 6.43
CA ALA A 3 41.50 -20.21 5.27
C ALA A 3 40.75 -21.20 4.35
N TYR A 4 39.58 -21.70 4.78
CA TYR A 4 38.78 -22.64 3.99
C TYR A 4 37.79 -21.92 3.07
N ASP A 5 37.26 -20.76 3.51
CA ASP A 5 36.28 -19.97 2.75
C ASP A 5 36.89 -19.28 1.53
N GLN A 6 38.18 -18.94 1.56
CA GLN A 6 38.88 -18.32 0.41
C GLN A 6 39.00 -19.26 -0.80
N ARG A 7 38.83 -20.58 -0.63
CA ARG A 7 38.87 -21.54 -1.74
C ARG A 7 37.60 -21.59 -2.57
N PHE A 8 36.51 -20.99 -2.09
CA PHE A 8 35.20 -20.97 -2.75
C PHE A 8 34.78 -19.55 -3.16
N LEU A 9 35.70 -18.57 -3.10
CA LEU A 9 35.49 -17.21 -3.54
C LEU A 9 35.87 -17.11 -5.02
N GLU A 10 34.87 -17.10 -5.89
CA GLU A 10 35.02 -16.88 -7.32
C GLU A 10 34.69 -15.43 -7.69
N GLU A 11 35.33 -14.92 -8.74
CA GLU A 11 35.06 -13.57 -9.25
C GLU A 11 33.81 -13.62 -10.15
N GLU A 12 32.62 -13.50 -9.55
CA GLU A 12 31.32 -13.56 -10.26
C GLU A 12 31.19 -12.51 -11.39
N ALA A 13 31.88 -11.37 -11.26
CA ALA A 13 31.79 -10.25 -12.19
C ALA A 13 32.95 -10.25 -13.21
N GLN A 14 32.75 -10.90 -14.35
CA GLN A 14 33.67 -10.79 -15.49
C GLN A 14 33.38 -9.56 -16.35
N THR A 15 34.41 -8.91 -16.88
CA THR A 15 34.22 -7.79 -17.82
C THR A 15 33.65 -8.26 -19.16
N LEU A 16 32.84 -7.42 -19.82
CA LEU A 16 32.27 -7.72 -21.15
C LEU A 16 33.35 -8.09 -22.17
N GLU A 17 34.48 -7.40 -22.14
CA GLU A 17 35.61 -7.69 -23.01
C GLU A 17 36.16 -9.11 -22.78
N THR A 18 36.18 -9.60 -21.54
CA THR A 18 36.64 -10.96 -21.22
C THR A 18 35.63 -12.02 -21.70
N ARG A 19 34.32 -11.76 -21.54
CA ARG A 19 33.23 -12.68 -21.92
C ARG A 19 33.04 -12.79 -23.44
N TYR A 20 33.29 -11.71 -24.18
CA TYR A 20 32.98 -11.63 -25.62
C TYR A 20 34.20 -11.51 -26.53
N LYS A 21 35.44 -11.55 -25.99
CA LYS A 21 36.64 -11.53 -26.85
C LYS A 21 36.68 -12.79 -27.72
N PRO A 22 36.90 -12.66 -29.04
CA PRO A 22 37.10 -13.81 -29.91
C PRO A 22 38.30 -14.63 -29.42
N LYS A 23 38.04 -15.88 -29.00
CA LYS A 23 39.11 -16.83 -28.67
C LYS A 23 39.71 -17.32 -30.00
N PRO A 24 41.05 -17.36 -30.13
CA PRO A 24 41.66 -17.98 -31.31
C PRO A 24 41.27 -19.46 -31.36
N PRO A 25 41.23 -20.09 -32.56
CA PRO A 25 41.00 -21.53 -32.66
C PRO A 25 42.08 -22.24 -31.83
N ILE A 26 41.66 -23.13 -30.95
CA ILE A 26 42.57 -23.97 -30.17
C ILE A 26 43.30 -24.86 -31.18
N GLU A 27 44.58 -24.60 -31.43
CA GLU A 27 45.44 -25.58 -32.10
C GLU A 27 45.60 -26.76 -31.14
N VAL A 28 45.08 -27.92 -31.55
CA VAL A 28 45.23 -29.20 -30.85
C VAL A 28 46.73 -29.50 -30.74
N LYS A 29 47.31 -29.20 -29.57
CA LYS A 29 48.60 -29.76 -29.21
C LYS A 29 48.36 -31.19 -28.75
N THR A 30 48.72 -32.14 -29.61
CA THR A 30 48.93 -33.54 -29.21
C THR A 30 50.11 -33.56 -28.24
N GLU A 31 49.86 -33.39 -26.94
CA GLU A 31 50.88 -33.59 -25.92
C GLU A 31 50.97 -35.07 -25.55
N GLU A 32 51.85 -35.76 -26.26
CA GLU A 32 52.53 -36.95 -25.78
C GLU A 32 53.33 -36.59 -24.50
N ASN A 33 52.75 -36.81 -23.33
CA ASN A 33 53.38 -37.37 -22.12
C ASN A 33 52.66 -36.90 -20.85
N SER A 34 51.81 -37.75 -20.29
CA SER A 34 51.79 -37.92 -18.84
C SER A 34 51.36 -39.34 -18.47
N THR A 35 52.22 -39.95 -17.68
CA THR A 35 52.17 -41.27 -17.07
C THR A 35 50.80 -41.63 -16.50
N VAL A 36 50.21 -42.69 -17.06
CA VAL A 36 49.01 -43.38 -16.57
C VAL A 36 49.28 -43.97 -15.18
N SER A 37 48.38 -43.70 -14.23
CA SER A 37 47.99 -44.70 -13.23
C SER A 37 46.47 -44.91 -13.29
N PRO A 38 45.99 -46.17 -13.31
CA PRO A 38 44.63 -46.48 -13.71
C PRO A 38 43.70 -46.51 -12.50
N LYS A 39 42.50 -45.95 -12.66
CA LYS A 39 41.19 -46.43 -12.13
C LYS A 39 40.26 -45.24 -11.94
N THR A 40 39.50 -44.93 -12.98
CA THR A 40 38.04 -45.02 -13.04
C THR A 40 37.72 -44.77 -14.50
N ARG A 41 36.94 -45.64 -15.15
CA ARG A 41 36.50 -45.34 -16.52
C ARG A 41 35.75 -44.01 -16.43
N PRO A 42 36.05 -43.01 -17.28
CA PRO A 42 35.24 -41.81 -17.32
C PRO A 42 33.78 -42.22 -17.43
N ASP A 43 32.91 -41.72 -16.55
CA ASP A 43 31.49 -42.01 -16.64
C ASP A 43 30.99 -41.56 -18.01
N ALA A 44 29.96 -42.23 -18.55
CA ALA A 44 29.49 -42.02 -19.91
C ALA A 44 29.17 -40.54 -20.24
N ILE A 45 28.91 -39.72 -19.22
CA ILE A 45 28.71 -38.28 -19.32
C ILE A 45 30.03 -37.57 -19.67
N THR A 46 31.13 -37.88 -18.97
CA THR A 46 32.45 -37.30 -19.22
C THR A 46 33.04 -37.69 -20.57
N GLU A 47 32.78 -38.90 -21.06
CA GLU A 47 33.16 -39.30 -22.43
C GLU A 47 32.42 -38.47 -23.48
N ARG A 48 31.13 -38.22 -23.28
CA ARG A 48 30.30 -37.43 -24.21
C ARG A 48 30.65 -35.93 -24.19
N LEU A 49 31.11 -35.41 -23.05
CA LEU A 49 31.59 -34.03 -22.93
C LEU A 49 32.94 -33.83 -23.63
N LEU A 50 33.85 -34.81 -23.55
CA LEU A 50 35.10 -34.79 -24.32
C LEU A 50 34.88 -34.90 -25.83
N GLU A 51 33.79 -35.54 -26.28
CA GLU A 51 33.38 -35.55 -27.70
C GLU A 51 32.83 -34.18 -28.17
N LEU A 52 32.27 -33.39 -27.27
CA LEU A 52 31.74 -32.05 -27.51
C LEU A 52 32.82 -31.01 -27.20
N ASP A 53 33.79 -30.90 -28.10
CA ASP A 53 34.91 -29.96 -28.00
C ASP A 53 34.43 -28.52 -27.70
N GLY A 54 34.82 -27.97 -26.53
CA GLY A 54 34.62 -26.56 -26.18
C GLY A 54 33.84 -26.20 -24.91
N LEU A 55 33.45 -27.16 -24.06
CA LEU A 55 32.79 -26.86 -22.79
C LEU A 55 33.79 -26.90 -21.62
N ASP A 56 34.08 -25.72 -21.06
CA ASP A 56 34.86 -25.56 -19.84
C ASP A 56 33.90 -25.64 -18.65
N GLU A 57 33.88 -26.79 -17.97
CA GLU A 57 32.97 -27.10 -16.83
C GLU A 57 33.15 -26.11 -15.68
N ASP A 58 34.35 -25.56 -15.51
CA ASP A 58 34.69 -24.55 -14.50
C ASP A 58 34.40 -23.11 -14.96
N SER A 59 33.75 -22.92 -16.12
CA SER A 59 33.38 -21.58 -16.56
C SER A 59 32.17 -21.06 -15.77
N ALA A 60 32.32 -19.87 -15.19
CA ALA A 60 31.25 -19.18 -14.47
C ALA A 60 29.95 -19.05 -15.29
N ALA A 61 30.04 -19.01 -16.63
CA ALA A 61 28.86 -18.97 -17.50
C ALA A 61 28.06 -20.28 -17.50
N PHE A 62 28.73 -21.43 -17.48
CA PHE A 62 28.06 -22.74 -17.42
C PHE A 62 27.42 -22.98 -16.06
N GLN A 63 28.07 -22.53 -14.98
CA GLN A 63 27.49 -22.58 -13.64
C GLN A 63 26.31 -21.60 -13.49
N GLU A 64 26.41 -20.36 -14.02
CA GLU A 64 25.29 -19.40 -14.08
C GLU A 64 24.08 -19.99 -14.82
N GLU A 65 24.31 -20.70 -15.92
CA GLU A 65 23.25 -21.38 -16.69
C GLU A 65 22.62 -22.53 -15.88
N GLN A 66 23.42 -23.35 -15.20
CA GLN A 66 22.89 -24.40 -14.31
C GLN A 66 22.10 -23.83 -13.11
N GLU A 67 22.56 -22.72 -12.54
CA GLU A 67 21.83 -22.02 -11.47
C GLU A 67 20.50 -21.45 -11.97
N ARG A 68 20.44 -20.97 -13.23
CA ARG A 68 19.19 -20.55 -13.85
C ARG A 68 18.22 -21.71 -14.09
N GLU A 69 18.70 -22.88 -14.52
CA GLU A 69 17.85 -24.07 -14.71
C GLU A 69 17.28 -24.61 -13.38
N LEU A 70 18.01 -24.43 -12.27
CA LEU A 70 17.58 -24.82 -10.93
C LEU A 70 16.75 -23.75 -10.21
N SER A 71 16.72 -22.51 -10.72
CA SER A 71 15.92 -21.43 -10.18
C SER A 71 14.47 -21.57 -10.68
N PRO A 72 13.52 -21.95 -9.82
CA PRO A 72 12.13 -21.97 -10.25
C PRO A 72 11.67 -20.55 -10.57
N GLU A 73 11.51 -20.23 -11.86
CA GLU A 73 10.82 -19.03 -12.31
C GLU A 73 9.33 -19.16 -11.98
N ILE A 74 8.95 -18.73 -10.76
CA ILE A 74 7.55 -18.70 -10.34
C ILE A 74 6.88 -17.49 -11.01
N GLU A 75 6.33 -17.70 -12.19
CA GLU A 75 5.40 -16.76 -12.80
C GLU A 75 4.06 -16.79 -12.06
N GLN A 76 3.82 -15.80 -11.18
CA GLN A 76 2.52 -15.61 -10.55
C GLN A 76 1.56 -14.88 -11.50
N GLU A 77 0.71 -15.62 -12.19
CA GLU A 77 -0.43 -15.03 -12.89
C GLU A 77 -1.55 -14.65 -11.91
N ARG A 78 -1.87 -13.35 -11.84
CA ARG A 78 -2.98 -12.87 -11.00
C ARG A 78 -4.30 -13.00 -11.73
N GLU A 79 -5.15 -13.94 -11.32
CA GLU A 79 -6.54 -13.97 -11.78
C GLU A 79 -7.31 -12.74 -11.27
N ILE A 80 -7.79 -11.90 -12.19
CA ILE A 80 -8.58 -10.71 -11.87
C ILE A 80 -10.06 -11.10 -11.79
N GLN A 81 -10.57 -11.32 -10.59
CA GLN A 81 -12.01 -11.43 -10.36
C GLN A 81 -12.68 -10.07 -10.56
N ARG A 82 -13.39 -9.90 -11.67
CA ARG A 82 -14.14 -8.68 -11.96
C ARG A 82 -15.50 -8.70 -11.26
N PRO A 83 -15.98 -7.56 -10.74
CA PRO A 83 -17.34 -7.46 -10.23
C PRO A 83 -18.36 -7.77 -11.34
N ARG A 84 -19.59 -8.11 -10.93
CA ARG A 84 -20.70 -8.28 -11.87
C ARG A 84 -20.92 -6.98 -12.66
N PRO A 85 -21.28 -7.07 -13.96
CA PRO A 85 -21.62 -5.88 -14.75
C PRO A 85 -22.70 -5.05 -14.05
N ALA A 86 -22.44 -3.74 -13.93
CA ALA A 86 -23.33 -2.79 -13.26
C ALA A 86 -23.57 -1.58 -14.15
N GLU A 87 -24.78 -1.03 -14.07
CA GLU A 87 -25.10 0.23 -14.74
C GLU A 87 -24.48 1.40 -13.95
N PRO A 88 -23.66 2.25 -14.58
CA PRO A 88 -23.09 3.41 -13.93
C PRO A 88 -24.20 4.39 -13.53
N ALA A 89 -24.07 4.98 -12.34
CA ALA A 89 -24.96 6.05 -11.93
C ALA A 89 -24.69 7.31 -12.75
N GLU A 90 -25.74 8.10 -13.00
CA GLU A 90 -25.57 9.41 -13.62
C GLU A 90 -24.90 10.38 -12.65
N HIS A 91 -23.85 11.03 -13.14
CA HIS A 91 -23.05 11.96 -12.36
C HIS A 91 -23.64 13.36 -12.33
N ILE A 92 -23.82 13.92 -11.13
CA ILE A 92 -24.50 15.20 -10.91
C ILE A 92 -23.69 16.06 -9.95
N LEU A 93 -23.38 17.29 -10.38
CA LEU A 93 -22.81 18.29 -9.50
C LEU A 93 -23.93 19.03 -8.75
N HIS A 94 -24.01 18.85 -7.43
CA HIS A 94 -25.04 19.51 -6.64
C HIS A 94 -24.75 21.02 -6.47
N PRO A 95 -25.76 21.91 -6.58
CA PRO A 95 -25.57 23.36 -6.46
C PRO A 95 -24.93 23.81 -5.14
N GLU A 96 -25.20 23.11 -4.04
CA GLU A 96 -24.60 23.43 -2.74
C GLU A 96 -23.10 23.12 -2.67
N ILE A 97 -22.59 22.15 -3.43
CA ILE A 97 -21.14 21.91 -3.55
C ILE A 97 -20.49 23.09 -4.28
N ARG A 98 -21.14 23.58 -5.34
CA ARG A 98 -20.67 24.82 -6.01
C ARG A 98 -20.73 26.01 -5.05
N ARG A 99 -21.79 26.13 -4.23
CA ARG A 99 -21.91 27.18 -3.20
C ARG A 99 -20.75 27.12 -2.21
N PHE A 100 -20.37 25.92 -1.76
CA PHE A 100 -19.19 25.72 -0.91
C PHE A 100 -17.92 26.24 -1.58
N VAL A 101 -17.69 25.91 -2.85
CA VAL A 101 -16.53 26.40 -3.60
C VAL A 101 -16.55 27.93 -3.75
N THR A 102 -17.68 28.53 -4.11
CA THR A 102 -17.76 29.96 -4.45
C THR A 102 -17.92 30.89 -3.24
N GLN A 103 -18.48 30.40 -2.13
CA GLN A 103 -18.86 31.21 -0.97
C GLN A 103 -18.29 30.69 0.36
N GLY A 104 -17.68 29.49 0.37
CA GLY A 104 -17.14 28.88 1.59
C GLY A 104 -18.19 28.28 2.53
N ILE A 105 -19.45 28.19 2.11
CA ILE A 105 -20.55 27.68 2.94
C ILE A 105 -20.66 26.17 2.77
N LEU A 106 -20.33 25.42 3.82
CA LEU A 106 -20.41 23.97 3.83
C LEU A 106 -21.87 23.50 3.70
N PRO A 107 -22.17 22.47 2.89
CA PRO A 107 -23.52 21.91 2.83
C PRO A 107 -23.87 21.21 4.14
N GLU A 108 -25.10 21.42 4.60
CA GLU A 108 -25.64 20.76 5.81
C GLU A 108 -26.60 19.62 5.44
N ASP A 109 -27.13 19.58 4.21
CA ASP A 109 -28.09 18.58 3.78
C ASP A 109 -27.40 17.20 3.61
N PRO A 110 -27.83 16.16 4.35
CA PRO A 110 -27.30 14.80 4.19
C PRO A 110 -27.55 14.19 2.80
N LYS A 111 -28.42 14.76 1.97
CA LYS A 111 -28.60 14.34 0.57
C LYS A 111 -27.45 14.80 -0.33
N VAL A 112 -26.70 15.80 0.11
CA VAL A 112 -25.62 16.44 -0.66
C VAL A 112 -24.27 15.90 -0.23
N CYS A 113 -24.01 15.89 1.08
CA CYS A 113 -22.81 15.31 1.64
C CYS A 113 -23.10 14.61 2.97
N ILE A 114 -22.36 13.55 3.26
CA ILE A 114 -22.45 12.78 4.48
C ILE A 114 -21.07 12.55 5.09
N ALA A 115 -21.01 12.18 6.37
CA ALA A 115 -19.77 11.73 6.97
C ALA A 115 -19.21 10.51 6.21
N ALA A 116 -17.90 10.50 5.96
CA ALA A 116 -17.23 9.52 5.12
C ALA A 116 -17.51 8.07 5.55
N PHE A 117 -17.40 7.78 6.84
CA PHE A 117 -17.69 6.43 7.34
C PHE A 117 -19.18 6.04 7.23
N LYS A 118 -20.11 7.01 7.29
CA LYS A 118 -21.54 6.75 7.09
C LYS A 118 -21.83 6.29 5.65
N ALA A 119 -21.01 6.72 4.68
CA ALA A 119 -21.11 6.27 3.30
C ALA A 119 -20.76 4.78 3.10
N LEU A 120 -20.14 4.14 4.09
CA LEU A 120 -19.84 2.71 4.06
C LEU A 120 -21.01 1.87 4.62
N SER A 121 -22.17 2.46 4.88
CA SER A 121 -23.30 1.77 5.52
C SER A 121 -23.89 0.61 4.70
N ASP A 122 -23.70 0.62 3.39
CA ASP A 122 -24.12 -0.42 2.45
C ASP A 122 -23.00 -1.44 2.12
N THR A 123 -21.90 -1.41 2.87
CA THR A 123 -20.77 -2.35 2.72
C THR A 123 -20.89 -3.54 3.66
N THR A 124 -20.14 -4.62 3.38
CA THR A 124 -20.04 -5.75 4.32
C THR A 124 -19.34 -5.36 5.63
N ALA A 125 -18.46 -4.36 5.62
CA ALA A 125 -17.79 -3.87 6.83
C ALA A 125 -18.81 -3.33 7.85
N ALA A 126 -19.82 -2.58 7.41
CA ALA A 126 -20.84 -1.99 8.28
C ALA A 126 -21.70 -3.01 9.05
N ARG A 127 -21.63 -4.31 8.71
CA ARG A 127 -22.25 -5.39 9.49
C ARG A 127 -21.59 -5.60 10.85
N HIS A 128 -20.32 -5.20 10.98
CA HIS A 128 -19.54 -5.41 12.21
C HIS A 128 -19.63 -4.23 13.17
N PHE A 129 -19.82 -3.01 12.68
CA PHE A 129 -19.81 -1.81 13.52
C PHE A 129 -20.80 -0.75 13.03
N GLU A 130 -21.43 -0.06 13.98
CA GLU A 130 -22.34 1.05 13.70
C GLU A 130 -21.56 2.31 13.28
N VAL A 131 -21.40 2.50 11.98
CA VAL A 131 -20.61 3.58 11.38
C VAL A 131 -21.04 5.00 11.77
N GLY A 132 -22.30 5.18 12.22
CA GLY A 132 -22.80 6.47 12.70
C GLY A 132 -22.14 6.98 13.98
N LYS A 133 -21.45 6.10 14.74
CA LYS A 133 -20.70 6.47 15.95
C LYS A 133 -19.29 6.99 15.67
N LEU A 134 -18.84 6.95 14.42
CA LEU A 134 -17.51 7.42 14.04
C LEU A 134 -17.49 8.94 13.87
N PRO A 135 -16.33 9.58 14.08
CA PRO A 135 -16.19 11.02 13.88
C PRO A 135 -16.61 11.47 12.48
N GLY A 136 -17.24 12.65 12.40
CA GLY A 136 -17.79 13.21 11.16
C GLY A 136 -16.95 14.33 10.54
N GLY A 137 -15.67 14.47 10.90
CA GLY A 137 -14.81 15.55 10.39
C GLY A 137 -14.49 15.40 8.90
N LEU A 138 -14.48 14.17 8.39
CA LEU A 138 -14.34 13.88 6.96
C LEU A 138 -15.71 13.71 6.31
N LEU A 139 -15.98 14.50 5.29
CA LEU A 139 -17.22 14.46 4.50
C LEU A 139 -16.97 13.86 3.12
N VAL A 140 -18.01 13.28 2.53
CA VAL A 140 -18.02 12.78 1.15
C VAL A 140 -19.29 13.28 0.47
N THR A 141 -19.19 13.60 -0.83
CA THR A 141 -20.35 14.01 -1.64
C THR A 141 -21.20 12.81 -2.03
N SER A 142 -22.49 13.05 -2.29
CA SER A 142 -23.39 12.01 -2.78
C SER A 142 -22.97 11.45 -4.14
N ASP A 143 -22.41 12.30 -5.02
CA ASP A 143 -21.85 11.87 -6.30
C ASP A 143 -20.63 10.96 -6.12
N PHE A 144 -19.74 11.25 -5.16
CA PHE A 144 -18.60 10.39 -4.83
C PHE A 144 -19.05 8.98 -4.43
N VAL A 145 -20.06 8.91 -3.55
CA VAL A 145 -20.58 7.66 -2.99
C VAL A 145 -21.35 6.85 -4.04
N ARG A 146 -22.20 7.49 -4.84
CA ARG A 146 -23.06 6.80 -5.81
C ARG A 146 -22.30 6.54 -7.11
N THR A 147 -21.71 5.36 -7.21
CA THR A 147 -20.97 4.93 -8.41
C THR A 147 -21.82 4.19 -9.43
N ILE A 148 -22.75 3.37 -8.94
CA ILE A 148 -23.61 2.51 -9.75
C ILE A 148 -25.07 2.65 -9.30
N ASN A 149 -26.00 2.23 -10.14
CA ASN A 149 -27.37 2.04 -9.72
C ASN A 149 -27.46 0.77 -8.84
N PRO A 150 -28.02 0.86 -7.62
CA PRO A 150 -27.99 -0.25 -6.66
C PRO A 150 -28.78 -1.45 -7.17
N PHE A 151 -28.24 -2.64 -6.92
CA PHE A 151 -28.85 -3.90 -7.33
C PHE A 151 -29.85 -4.41 -6.28
N GLY A 152 -31.14 -4.15 -6.47
CA GLY A 152 -32.19 -4.72 -5.63
C GLY A 152 -32.01 -4.40 -4.13
N ARG A 153 -32.57 -5.25 -3.25
CA ARG A 153 -32.55 -5.03 -1.78
C ARG A 153 -31.27 -5.52 -1.09
N ASP A 154 -30.54 -6.45 -1.69
CA ASP A 154 -29.32 -7.05 -1.11
C ASP A 154 -28.04 -6.43 -1.69
N HIS A 155 -28.12 -5.16 -2.10
CA HIS A 155 -26.98 -4.45 -2.68
C HIS A 155 -25.83 -4.33 -1.67
N VAL A 156 -24.63 -4.73 -2.09
CA VAL A 156 -23.38 -4.54 -1.36
C VAL A 156 -22.44 -3.72 -2.24
N SER A 157 -21.96 -2.60 -1.72
CA SER A 157 -21.17 -1.63 -2.49
C SER A 157 -19.66 -1.89 -2.49
N ASP A 158 -19.17 -2.91 -1.76
CA ASP A 158 -17.75 -3.20 -1.53
C ASP A 158 -16.86 -3.05 -2.77
N LEU A 159 -17.23 -3.69 -3.89
CA LEU A 159 -16.44 -3.72 -5.13
C LEU A 159 -16.58 -2.43 -5.98
N PHE A 160 -17.49 -1.54 -5.61
CA PHE A 160 -17.80 -0.31 -6.32
C PHE A 160 -17.39 0.95 -5.55
N GLN A 161 -16.69 0.79 -4.42
CA GLN A 161 -16.13 1.88 -3.63
C GLN A 161 -15.00 2.58 -4.40
N ARG A 162 -15.06 3.91 -4.51
CA ARG A 162 -14.01 4.69 -5.18
C ARG A 162 -12.78 4.87 -4.30
N SER A 163 -11.62 4.89 -4.92
CA SER A 163 -10.40 5.38 -4.28
C SER A 163 -10.51 6.89 -3.99
N ILE A 164 -10.05 7.31 -2.83
CA ILE A 164 -9.98 8.73 -2.47
C ILE A 164 -8.77 9.34 -3.17
N GLN A 165 -9.01 10.40 -3.94
CA GLN A 165 -7.99 11.13 -4.68
C GLN A 165 -8.15 12.64 -4.56
N TRP A 166 -9.38 13.14 -4.70
CA TRP A 166 -9.68 14.56 -4.74
C TRP A 166 -10.31 15.02 -3.43
N ILE A 167 -9.66 15.98 -2.77
CA ILE A 167 -10.10 16.48 -1.47
C ILE A 167 -10.20 18.00 -1.52
N LEU A 168 -11.38 18.52 -1.17
CA LEU A 168 -11.59 19.93 -0.91
C LEU A 168 -11.36 20.22 0.57
N THR A 169 -10.57 21.24 0.85
CA THR A 169 -10.43 21.80 2.20
C THR A 169 -10.90 23.24 2.20
N PRO A 170 -11.50 23.72 3.30
CA PRO A 170 -11.72 25.14 3.47
C PRO A 170 -10.37 25.88 3.46
N ALA A 171 -10.35 27.06 2.88
CA ALA A 171 -9.23 27.98 2.96
C ALA A 171 -9.16 28.48 4.41
N SER A 172 -8.31 27.85 5.21
CA SER A 172 -8.11 28.27 6.58
C SER A 172 -7.10 29.41 6.65
N ARG A 173 -7.39 30.40 7.51
CA ARG A 173 -6.40 31.40 7.94
C ARG A 173 -5.52 30.89 9.09
N THR A 174 -5.93 29.78 9.71
CA THR A 174 -5.14 29.08 10.72
C THR A 174 -4.26 28.02 10.05
N ALA A 175 -3.20 27.60 10.76
CA ALA A 175 -2.28 26.59 10.25
C ALA A 175 -2.96 25.23 9.99
N ASN A 176 -4.04 24.91 10.72
CA ASN A 176 -4.69 23.60 10.68
C ASN A 176 -6.17 23.70 10.33
N PHE A 177 -6.72 22.68 9.66
CA PHE A 177 -8.16 22.52 9.43
C PHE A 177 -8.69 21.20 10.01
N GLU A 178 -9.94 21.22 10.46
CA GLU A 178 -10.59 20.09 11.13
C GLU A 178 -11.64 19.39 10.26
N THR A 179 -11.96 19.98 9.11
CA THR A 179 -12.95 19.43 8.17
C THR A 179 -12.39 19.39 6.76
N ALA A 180 -12.64 18.29 6.06
CA ALA A 180 -12.31 18.12 4.66
C ALA A 180 -13.45 17.36 3.95
N MET A 181 -13.57 17.56 2.64
CA MET A 181 -14.60 16.95 1.81
C MET A 181 -13.96 16.20 0.65
N VAL A 182 -14.24 14.90 0.55
CA VAL A 182 -13.87 14.09 -0.60
C VAL A 182 -14.92 14.26 -1.69
N ILE A 183 -14.47 14.53 -2.91
CA ILE A 183 -15.34 14.71 -4.08
C ILE A 183 -15.01 13.69 -5.16
N SER A 184 -15.96 13.46 -6.07
CA SER A 184 -15.72 12.58 -7.21
C SER A 184 -14.79 13.23 -8.25
N PRO A 185 -14.13 12.43 -9.11
CA PRO A 185 -13.37 12.96 -10.24
C PRO A 185 -14.23 13.82 -11.18
N TYR A 186 -15.52 13.50 -11.32
CA TYR A 186 -16.46 14.27 -12.13
C TYR A 186 -16.70 15.66 -11.52
N GLU A 187 -16.98 15.72 -10.23
CA GLU A 187 -17.15 16.99 -9.51
C GLU A 187 -15.87 17.82 -9.54
N ALA A 188 -14.71 17.20 -9.31
CA ALA A 188 -13.41 17.87 -9.38
C ALA A 188 -13.19 18.54 -10.74
N GLN A 189 -13.46 17.81 -11.83
CA GLN A 189 -13.33 18.35 -13.19
C GLN A 189 -14.29 19.52 -13.46
N LYS A 190 -15.55 19.41 -13.01
CA LYS A 190 -16.57 20.45 -13.23
C LYS A 190 -16.34 21.70 -12.38
N LEU A 191 -15.83 21.55 -11.16
CA LEU A 191 -15.56 22.64 -10.22
C LEU A 191 -14.20 23.30 -10.45
N LEU A 192 -13.30 22.68 -11.21
CA LEU A 192 -11.94 23.16 -11.43
C LEU A 192 -11.86 24.66 -11.82
N PRO A 193 -12.70 25.20 -12.72
CA PRO A 193 -12.68 26.63 -13.05
C PRO A 193 -13.04 27.51 -11.84
N ASP A 194 -14.10 27.14 -11.11
CA ASP A 194 -14.59 27.88 -9.94
C ASP A 194 -13.55 27.85 -8.80
N ILE A 195 -12.91 26.69 -8.59
CA ILE A 195 -11.86 26.50 -7.58
C ILE A 195 -10.64 27.37 -7.87
N LYS A 196 -10.20 27.45 -9.13
CA LYS A 196 -9.03 28.27 -9.52
C LYS A 196 -9.19 29.75 -9.14
N THR A 197 -10.41 30.25 -9.14
CA THR A 197 -10.75 31.63 -8.79
C THR A 197 -11.23 31.82 -7.35
N SER A 198 -11.40 30.73 -6.59
CA SER A 198 -11.98 30.78 -5.25
C SER A 198 -10.95 31.20 -4.21
N ASP A 199 -11.38 32.03 -3.26
CA ASP A 199 -10.62 32.36 -2.05
C ASP A 199 -11.00 31.48 -0.84
N PHE A 200 -12.01 30.62 -0.99
CA PHE A 200 -12.64 29.92 0.12
C PHE A 200 -12.27 28.45 0.24
N VAL A 201 -11.80 27.82 -0.84
CA VAL A 201 -11.47 26.40 -0.85
C VAL A 201 -10.18 26.12 -1.59
N SER A 202 -9.56 24.99 -1.26
CA SER A 202 -8.44 24.43 -2.01
C SER A 202 -8.73 22.98 -2.36
N LEU A 203 -8.45 22.60 -3.59
CA LEU A 203 -8.48 21.23 -4.09
C LEU A 203 -7.09 20.61 -3.97
N HIS A 204 -7.03 19.43 -3.38
CA HIS A 204 -5.80 18.68 -3.16
C HIS A 204 -5.86 17.32 -3.84
N LEU A 205 -4.74 16.90 -4.41
CA LEU A 205 -4.50 15.52 -4.79
C LEU A 205 -3.96 14.75 -3.57
N TYR A 206 -4.58 13.62 -3.30
CA TYR A 206 -4.28 12.75 -2.17
C TYR A 206 -4.01 11.32 -2.64
N SER A 207 -3.08 10.65 -1.98
CA SER A 207 -2.94 9.19 -2.08
C SER A 207 -2.60 8.61 -0.71
N PRO A 208 -3.29 7.55 -0.26
CA PRO A 208 -2.88 6.82 0.93
C PRO A 208 -1.49 6.21 0.73
N ARG A 209 -0.79 5.89 1.81
CA ARG A 209 0.50 5.19 1.78
C ARG A 209 0.33 3.67 1.76
N PRO A 210 0.49 2.97 0.61
CA PRO A 210 0.33 1.52 0.54
C PRO A 210 1.59 0.74 0.90
N ASN A 211 2.77 1.37 0.80
CA ASN A 211 4.06 0.75 1.09
C ASN A 211 5.03 1.78 1.68
N MET A 212 6.10 1.30 2.30
CA MET A 212 7.13 2.18 2.90
C MET A 212 8.14 2.70 1.87
N GLY A 213 8.31 2.02 0.73
CA GLY A 213 9.34 2.32 -0.27
C GLY A 213 9.12 3.60 -1.06
N PHE A 214 7.92 4.18 -1.05
CA PHE A 214 7.65 5.48 -1.65
C PHE A 214 7.50 6.59 -0.61
N ARG A 215 7.84 7.81 -1.04
CA ARG A 215 7.58 9.03 -0.28
C ARG A 215 6.08 9.12 0.04
N PRO A 216 5.68 9.46 1.28
CA PRO A 216 4.27 9.63 1.61
C PRO A 216 3.62 10.80 0.84
N LEU A 217 2.39 10.59 0.35
CA LEU A 217 1.59 11.55 -0.44
C LEU A 217 0.24 11.89 0.21
N ASP A 218 0.15 11.63 1.50
CA ASP A 218 -1.01 11.79 2.37
C ASP A 218 -1.00 13.12 3.15
N ALA A 219 -0.03 14.00 2.87
CA ALA A 219 0.09 15.32 3.49
C ALA A 219 -0.73 16.43 2.80
N LEU A 220 -1.38 16.13 1.66
CA LEU A 220 -2.17 17.09 0.87
C LEU A 220 -1.36 18.26 0.28
N ASP A 221 -0.06 18.06 0.06
CA ASP A 221 0.87 19.06 -0.44
C ASP A 221 1.38 18.78 -1.87
N LEU A 222 1.05 17.60 -2.43
CA LEU A 222 1.53 17.16 -3.75
C LEU A 222 1.01 18.07 -4.88
N TYR A 223 -0.27 18.37 -4.87
CA TYR A 223 -0.91 19.21 -5.88
C TYR A 223 -2.10 19.93 -5.28
N THR A 224 -1.97 21.25 -5.14
CA THR A 224 -2.97 22.11 -4.51
C THR A 224 -3.40 23.22 -5.47
N ILE A 225 -4.71 23.37 -5.68
CA ILE A 225 -5.31 24.43 -6.50
C ILE A 225 -6.39 25.18 -5.69
N PRO A 226 -6.39 26.52 -5.70
CA PRO A 226 -5.35 27.37 -6.23
C PRO A 226 -4.10 27.29 -5.35
N HIS A 227 -2.95 27.70 -5.87
CA HIS A 227 -1.74 27.76 -5.06
C HIS A 227 -1.95 28.74 -3.90
N ARG A 228 -1.75 28.25 -2.66
CA ARG A 228 -1.88 29.05 -1.44
C ARG A 228 -0.48 29.33 -0.88
N ARG A 229 -0.28 30.55 -0.37
CA ARG A 229 0.99 30.93 0.28
C ARG A 229 1.25 30.15 1.58
N VAL A 230 0.17 29.77 2.25
CA VAL A 230 0.18 28.90 3.42
C VAL A 230 -0.49 27.61 2.99
N SER A 231 0.20 26.49 3.14
CA SER A 231 -0.37 25.16 2.97
C SER A 231 -0.85 24.69 4.33
N PRO A 232 -2.13 24.88 4.69
CA PRO A 232 -2.62 24.44 5.97
C PRO A 232 -2.56 22.91 6.02
N THR A 233 -2.24 22.36 7.19
CA THR A 233 -2.15 20.92 7.40
C THR A 233 -3.45 20.39 8.02
N PRO A 234 -3.85 19.15 7.72
CA PRO A 234 -4.98 18.55 8.41
C PRO A 234 -4.66 18.39 9.90
N ALA A 235 -5.62 18.70 10.78
CA ALA A 235 -5.51 18.33 12.19
C ALA A 235 -5.33 16.81 12.32
N LEU A 236 -4.51 16.35 13.26
CA LEU A 236 -4.15 14.94 13.38
C LEU A 236 -5.36 13.97 13.43
N PRO A 237 -6.45 14.26 14.17
CA PRO A 237 -7.63 13.39 14.15
C PRO A 237 -8.32 13.30 12.78
N LEU A 238 -8.27 14.37 11.98
CA LEU A 238 -8.80 14.38 10.61
C LEU A 238 -7.88 13.60 9.67
N ALA A 239 -6.56 13.79 9.79
CA ALA A 239 -5.58 13.02 9.03
C ALA A 239 -5.72 11.52 9.29
N THR A 240 -5.88 11.12 10.56
CA THR A 240 -6.16 9.73 10.95
C THR A 240 -7.46 9.22 10.34
N GLN A 241 -8.56 9.98 10.41
CA GLN A 241 -9.83 9.62 9.75
C GLN A 241 -9.65 9.41 8.25
N LEU A 242 -8.97 10.34 7.58
CA LEU A 242 -8.71 10.30 6.15
C LEU A 242 -7.88 9.08 5.77
N ASN A 243 -6.77 8.83 6.47
CA ASN A 243 -5.87 7.72 6.22
C ASN A 243 -6.53 6.36 6.46
N LEU A 244 -7.35 6.24 7.53
CA LEU A 244 -8.10 5.02 7.80
C LEU A 244 -9.23 4.81 6.79
N PHE A 245 -9.97 5.86 6.44
CA PHE A 245 -11.03 5.79 5.45
C PHE A 245 -10.49 5.42 4.06
N SER A 246 -9.32 5.92 3.68
CA SER A 246 -8.68 5.69 2.38
C SER A 246 -7.94 4.36 2.25
N GLY A 247 -7.71 3.65 3.36
CA GLY A 247 -7.04 2.36 3.35
C GLY A 247 -5.51 2.42 3.46
N GLN A 248 -4.97 3.44 4.12
CA GLN A 248 -3.53 3.54 4.41
C GLN A 248 -3.05 2.34 5.25
N LEU A 249 -1.83 1.85 5.00
CA LEU A 249 -1.24 0.72 5.73
C LEU A 249 -0.09 1.11 6.65
N TYR A 250 0.62 2.15 6.25
CA TYR A 250 1.85 2.57 6.91
C TYR A 250 1.69 3.99 7.42
N LEU A 251 2.11 4.16 8.66
CA LEU A 251 2.10 5.43 9.38
C LEU A 251 3.50 6.06 9.31
N LYS A 252 3.58 7.39 9.43
CA LYS A 252 4.86 8.13 9.36
C LYS A 252 5.54 8.32 10.70
N SER A 253 4.75 8.38 11.77
CA SER A 253 5.24 8.78 13.08
C SER A 253 4.52 8.04 14.20
N LEU A 254 5.12 8.07 15.39
CA LEU A 254 4.47 7.59 16.61
C LEU A 254 3.19 8.40 16.93
N GLU A 255 3.15 9.67 16.54
CA GLU A 255 1.99 10.53 16.76
C GLU A 255 0.77 10.03 15.97
N GLU A 256 0.96 9.65 14.71
CA GLU A 256 -0.09 9.02 13.89
C GLU A 256 -0.51 7.66 14.46
N TYR A 257 0.43 6.90 15.04
CA TYR A 257 0.14 5.64 15.71
C TYR A 257 -0.73 5.84 16.97
N CYS A 258 -0.36 6.78 17.84
CA CYS A 258 -1.16 7.13 19.02
C CYS A 258 -2.56 7.62 18.62
N SER A 259 -2.66 8.49 17.62
CA SER A 259 -3.95 8.96 17.11
C SER A 259 -4.80 7.83 16.52
N THR A 260 -4.18 6.89 15.81
CA THR A 260 -4.86 5.71 15.27
C THR A 260 -5.40 4.81 16.39
N ARG A 261 -4.60 4.54 17.43
CA ARG A 261 -5.07 3.77 18.60
C ARG A 261 -6.23 4.47 19.31
N GLN A 262 -6.13 5.80 19.47
CA GLN A 262 -7.20 6.60 20.06
C GLN A 262 -8.49 6.52 19.22
N PHE A 263 -8.39 6.62 17.89
CA PHE A 263 -9.53 6.46 16.98
C PHE A 263 -10.18 5.08 17.12
N LEU A 264 -9.37 4.02 17.20
CA LEU A 264 -9.83 2.64 17.36
C LEU A 264 -10.30 2.32 18.79
N ARG A 265 -10.12 3.26 19.73
CA ARG A 265 -10.41 3.09 21.17
C ARG A 265 -9.67 1.90 21.78
N LEU A 266 -8.44 1.67 21.32
CA LEU A 266 -7.54 0.68 21.90
C LEU A 266 -6.91 1.30 23.14
N SER A 267 -6.86 0.55 24.24
CA SER A 267 -6.23 1.01 25.47
C SER A 267 -4.74 1.29 25.18
N SER A 268 -4.23 2.44 25.63
CA SER A 268 -2.80 2.71 25.56
C SER A 268 -2.14 1.87 26.64
N GLY A 269 -1.63 0.70 26.29
CA GLY A 269 -0.68 -0.02 27.13
C GLY A 269 0.47 0.93 27.41
N VAL A 270 0.48 1.51 28.61
CA VAL A 270 1.57 2.32 29.13
C VAL A 270 2.80 1.41 29.17
N ASP A 271 3.93 1.97 28.76
CA ASP A 271 5.24 1.36 28.72
C ASP A 271 5.46 0.38 29.89
N GLY A 272 5.54 -0.90 29.57
CA GLY A 272 6.08 -1.92 30.47
C GLY A 272 7.58 -1.74 30.52
N ASP A 273 8.02 -0.96 31.50
CA ASP A 273 9.39 -0.92 31.98
C ASP A 273 9.89 -2.35 32.24
N GLU A 274 11.12 -2.64 31.84
CA GLU A 274 11.71 -3.96 32.02
C GLU A 274 11.92 -4.22 33.52
N SER A 275 10.98 -4.92 34.16
CA SER A 275 11.21 -5.85 35.28
C SER A 275 9.89 -6.24 35.94
N SER A 276 9.37 -7.43 35.61
CA SER A 276 8.91 -8.40 36.61
C SER A 276 8.31 -9.63 35.93
N ASP A 277 8.89 -10.76 36.28
CA ASP A 277 8.38 -12.09 36.05
C ASP A 277 7.07 -12.31 36.83
N GLN A 278 6.19 -13.15 36.28
CA GLN A 278 4.96 -13.72 36.84
C GLN A 278 3.73 -12.80 37.06
N GLY A 279 2.78 -12.95 36.15
CA GLY A 279 1.37 -12.61 36.37
C GLY A 279 0.58 -12.66 35.07
N VAL A 280 0.01 -13.82 34.74
CA VAL A 280 -1.06 -13.93 33.73
C VAL A 280 -2.25 -13.13 34.26
N SER A 281 -2.29 -11.84 33.95
CA SER A 281 -3.49 -11.03 34.08
C SER A 281 -4.13 -11.02 32.70
N ASP A 282 -5.05 -11.98 32.54
CA ASP A 282 -6.07 -12.01 31.49
C ASP A 282 -7.05 -10.84 31.74
N ALA A 283 -6.54 -9.62 31.63
CA ALA A 283 -7.35 -8.43 31.48
C ALA A 283 -7.57 -8.28 29.99
N SER A 284 -8.57 -8.96 29.47
CA SER A 284 -9.07 -8.79 28.11
C SER A 284 -9.08 -7.30 27.78
N ASP A 285 -8.19 -6.89 26.88
CA ASP A 285 -8.16 -5.59 26.24
C ASP A 285 -9.54 -5.43 25.59
N VAL A 286 -10.50 -4.82 26.30
CA VAL A 286 -11.85 -4.53 25.77
C VAL A 286 -11.71 -3.35 24.81
N GLY A 287 -10.88 -3.52 23.79
CA GLY A 287 -10.94 -2.76 22.58
C GLY A 287 -12.32 -2.93 21.97
N ASN A 288 -12.72 -1.97 21.16
CA ASN A 288 -13.97 -2.07 20.42
C ASN A 288 -13.76 -3.09 19.28
N ASP A 289 -13.78 -4.39 19.61
CA ASP A 289 -13.53 -5.49 18.67
C ASP A 289 -14.39 -5.37 17.42
N ALA A 290 -15.63 -4.92 17.58
CA ALA A 290 -16.54 -4.60 16.49
C ALA A 290 -15.94 -3.58 15.50
N LEU A 291 -15.35 -2.48 16.01
CA LEU A 291 -14.66 -1.48 15.18
C LEU A 291 -13.37 -2.03 14.57
N VAL A 292 -12.60 -2.82 15.31
CA VAL A 292 -11.40 -3.49 14.77
C VAL A 292 -11.77 -4.42 13.62
N GLN A 293 -12.82 -5.22 13.76
CA GLN A 293 -13.33 -6.10 12.70
C GLN A 293 -13.87 -5.30 11.50
N PHE A 294 -14.60 -4.20 11.75
CA PHE A 294 -15.00 -3.27 10.69
C PHE A 294 -13.79 -2.77 9.90
N MET A 295 -12.73 -2.34 10.59
CA MET A 295 -11.52 -1.83 9.96
C MET A 295 -10.74 -2.93 9.22
N LYS A 296 -10.68 -4.15 9.76
CA LYS A 296 -10.09 -5.31 9.07
C LYS A 296 -10.78 -5.56 7.74
N VAL A 297 -12.13 -5.63 7.73
CA VAL A 297 -12.91 -5.84 6.50
C VAL A 297 -12.74 -4.68 5.51
N LEU A 298 -12.75 -3.43 6.00
CA LEU A 298 -12.52 -2.25 5.16
C LEU A 298 -11.17 -2.32 4.45
N MET A 299 -10.11 -2.69 5.17
CA MET A 299 -8.75 -2.70 4.64
C MET A 299 -8.50 -3.87 3.67
N THR A 300 -8.92 -5.08 4.05
CA THR A 300 -8.61 -6.31 3.28
C THR A 300 -9.57 -6.50 2.11
N LYS A 301 -10.88 -6.40 2.33
CA LYS A 301 -11.88 -6.69 1.29
C LYS A 301 -12.19 -5.49 0.42
N ILE A 302 -12.47 -4.34 1.03
CA ILE A 302 -13.03 -3.18 0.31
C ILE A 302 -11.93 -2.35 -0.38
N ARG A 303 -10.87 -1.99 0.35
CA ARG A 303 -9.84 -1.07 -0.19
C ARG A 303 -8.77 -1.73 -1.03
N ARG A 304 -8.43 -2.99 -0.77
CA ARG A 304 -7.32 -3.68 -1.46
C ARG A 304 -7.70 -4.96 -2.18
N ASN A 305 -8.76 -5.63 -1.75
CA ASN A 305 -9.05 -7.00 -2.16
C ASN A 305 -7.82 -7.92 -1.98
N CYS A 306 -7.22 -7.90 -0.78
CA CYS A 306 -6.06 -8.71 -0.42
C CYS A 306 -6.37 -9.61 0.79
N GLU A 307 -5.69 -10.75 0.87
CA GLU A 307 -5.96 -11.76 1.92
C GLU A 307 -5.46 -11.33 3.30
N SER A 308 -4.29 -10.68 3.38
CA SER A 308 -3.69 -10.28 4.65
C SER A 308 -3.03 -8.91 4.59
N ILE A 309 -2.97 -8.25 5.75
CA ILE A 309 -2.26 -6.98 5.96
C ILE A 309 -1.33 -7.06 7.17
N ASP A 310 -1.07 -8.26 7.67
CA ASP A 310 -0.52 -8.53 9.01
C ASP A 310 0.93 -8.03 9.18
N LYS A 311 1.64 -7.82 8.07
CA LYS A 311 3.01 -7.28 8.06
C LYS A 311 3.07 -5.75 8.08
N THR A 312 1.92 -5.08 8.00
CA THR A 312 1.81 -3.61 7.93
C THR A 312 1.64 -2.98 9.31
N HIS A 313 1.82 -1.66 9.42
CA HIS A 313 1.59 -0.96 10.69
C HIS A 313 0.13 -1.07 11.12
N ILE A 314 -0.81 -0.81 10.20
CA ILE A 314 -2.24 -0.95 10.48
C ILE A 314 -2.61 -2.40 10.80
N GLY A 315 -2.08 -3.38 10.08
CA GLY A 315 -2.33 -4.80 10.38
C GLY A 315 -1.89 -5.19 11.78
N ARG A 316 -0.68 -4.79 12.18
CA ARG A 316 -0.19 -4.99 13.56
C ARG A 316 -1.10 -4.32 14.59
N ILE A 317 -1.53 -3.08 14.36
CA ILE A 317 -2.44 -2.36 15.27
C ILE A 317 -3.78 -3.09 15.40
N LEU A 318 -4.36 -3.55 14.29
CA LEU A 318 -5.62 -4.29 14.28
C LEU A 318 -5.52 -5.70 14.90
N ASP A 319 -4.30 -6.22 15.05
CA ASP A 319 -4.01 -7.45 15.80
C ASP A 319 -3.58 -7.18 17.24
N HIS A 320 -3.81 -5.96 17.76
CA HIS A 320 -3.43 -5.52 19.10
C HIS A 320 -1.92 -5.60 19.38
N ARG A 321 -1.08 -5.61 18.33
CA ARG A 321 0.38 -5.61 18.44
C ARG A 321 0.89 -4.17 18.48
N ALA A 322 1.74 -3.89 19.48
CA ALA A 322 2.35 -2.58 19.64
C ALA A 322 3.42 -2.31 18.57
N LEU A 323 3.49 -1.06 18.11
CA LEU A 323 4.59 -0.55 17.28
C LEU A 323 5.58 0.21 18.16
N ARG A 324 6.87 0.07 17.87
CA ARG A 324 7.97 0.77 18.55
C ARG A 324 8.46 1.91 17.67
N HIS A 325 9.23 2.83 18.26
CA HIS A 325 9.86 3.93 17.52
C HIS A 325 10.70 3.45 16.31
N LEU A 326 11.33 2.28 16.42
CA LEU A 326 12.13 1.67 15.36
C LEU A 326 11.31 1.27 14.13
N ASP A 327 9.99 1.03 14.27
CA ASP A 327 9.13 0.67 13.14
C ASP A 327 8.87 1.87 12.19
N PHE A 328 9.22 3.10 12.59
CA PHE A 328 9.00 4.31 11.80
C PHE A 328 10.29 4.89 11.19
N GLN A 329 11.44 4.23 11.39
CA GLN A 329 12.74 4.67 10.88
C GLN A 329 13.03 4.19 9.45
#